data_AF-A0A7K3HKL0-F1
#
_entry.id   AF-A0A7K3HKL0-F1
#
_cell.length_a   1.000
_cell.length_b   1.000
_cell.length_c   1.000
_cell.angle_alpha   90.00
_cell.angle_beta   90.00
_cell.angle_gamma   90.00
#
_symmetry.space_group_name_H-M   'P 1'
#
loop_
_entity.id
_entity.type
_entity.pdbx_description
1 polymer ?
#
loop_
_entity_poly.entity_id
_entity_poly.type
_entity_poly.pdbx_seq_one_letter_code
_entity_poly.pdbx_strand_id
1 'polypeptide(L)'
;MSTYRTAEQAGHREGAAGLTTHAPQAARTVMLPSSLDEAVAALSALPAAVPVAGGTDLMASVNSGLLRPAALVGLGRINETRGWQYQDGHALLGAGLTHARMGRPDFAALI
;
A
#
# COMPACT_ATOMS: atom_id res chain seq x y z
N MET A 1 -44.18 14.29 -52.88
CA MET A 1 -45.09 13.53 -52.01
C MET A 1 -44.46 12.19 -51.68
N SER A 2 -43.61 12.16 -50.65
CA SER A 2 -43.34 10.97 -49.85
C SER A 2 -42.62 11.44 -48.59
N THR A 3 -43.34 11.36 -47.48
CA THR A 3 -42.95 11.80 -46.13
C THR A 3 -42.66 10.56 -45.29
N TYR A 4 -41.52 10.49 -44.59
CA TYR A 4 -41.34 9.84 -43.27
C TYR A 4 -40.00 10.34 -42.72
N ARG A 5 -40.01 11.41 -41.92
CA ARG A 5 -40.05 11.45 -40.44
C ARG A 5 -38.71 11.09 -39.79
N THR A 6 -38.01 12.15 -39.40
CA THR A 6 -36.85 12.25 -38.52
C THR A 6 -37.16 11.93 -37.05
N ALA A 7 -36.21 11.30 -36.37
CA ALA A 7 -35.80 11.60 -34.99
C ALA A 7 -34.28 11.26 -34.91
N GLU A 8 -33.39 12.26 -35.04
CA GLU A 8 -32.70 12.98 -33.94
C GLU A 8 -31.82 12.02 -33.12
N GLN A 9 -30.50 11.98 -33.40
CA GLN A 9 -29.42 12.72 -32.71
C GLN A 9 -28.98 12.01 -31.41
N ALA A 10 -27.72 11.87 -31.03
CA ALA A 10 -26.45 12.46 -31.44
C ALA A 10 -25.30 11.61 -30.87
N GLY A 11 -24.08 11.86 -31.37
CA GLY A 11 -22.86 11.69 -30.56
C GLY A 11 -21.91 10.59 -30.97
N HIS A 12 -21.32 10.71 -32.16
CA HIS A 12 -20.02 10.13 -32.44
C HIS A 12 -18.95 10.80 -31.55
N ARG A 13 -18.34 10.03 -30.64
CA ARG A 13 -17.00 10.30 -30.12
C ARG A 13 -16.24 8.98 -30.02
N GLU A 14 -15.42 8.73 -31.02
CA GLU A 14 -14.25 7.86 -30.90
C GLU A 14 -13.34 8.34 -29.77
N GLY A 15 -12.73 7.40 -29.04
CA GLY A 15 -11.68 7.74 -28.10
C GLY A 15 -11.38 6.64 -27.08
N ALA A 16 -10.50 5.72 -27.45
CA ALA A 16 -9.67 4.88 -26.59
C ALA A 16 -10.40 3.92 -25.63
N ALA A 17 -10.61 2.70 -26.13
CA ALA A 17 -10.67 1.51 -25.31
C ALA A 17 -9.35 1.34 -24.52
N GLY A 18 -9.28 1.93 -23.33
CA GLY A 18 -8.30 1.57 -22.31
C GLY A 18 -8.70 0.23 -21.70
N LEU A 19 -8.41 -0.85 -22.41
CA LEU A 19 -8.50 -2.20 -21.87
C LEU A 19 -7.42 -2.32 -20.78
N THR A 20 -7.76 -2.02 -19.54
CA THR A 20 -6.97 -2.50 -18.40
C THR A 20 -7.24 -3.99 -18.27
N THR A 21 -6.63 -4.78 -19.16
CA THR A 21 -6.44 -6.20 -18.92
C THR A 21 -5.57 -6.33 -17.70
N HIS A 22 -6.19 -6.44 -16.52
CA HIS A 22 -5.54 -7.06 -15.38
C HIS A 22 -5.25 -8.50 -15.77
N ALA A 23 -4.06 -8.72 -16.35
CA ALA A 23 -3.48 -10.05 -16.44
C ALA A 23 -3.52 -10.66 -15.03
N PRO A 24 -3.90 -11.94 -14.89
CA PRO A 24 -3.94 -12.57 -13.58
C PRO A 24 -2.53 -12.50 -12.99
N GLN A 25 -2.34 -11.60 -12.03
CA GLN A 25 -1.08 -11.49 -11.32
C GLN A 25 -0.93 -12.81 -10.56
N ALA A 26 0.13 -13.57 -10.84
CA ALA A 26 0.46 -14.79 -10.11
C ALA A 26 0.28 -14.53 -8.62
N ALA A 27 -0.45 -15.43 -7.93
CA ALA A 27 -0.82 -15.23 -6.54
C ALA A 27 0.43 -14.98 -5.70
N ARG A 28 0.61 -13.72 -5.30
CA ARG A 28 1.79 -13.28 -4.58
C ARG A 28 1.65 -13.69 -3.13
N THR A 29 2.62 -14.44 -2.61
CA THR A 29 2.63 -14.86 -1.21
C THR A 29 2.67 -13.63 -0.29
N VAL A 30 1.74 -13.58 0.66
CA VAL A 30 1.68 -12.54 1.70
C VAL A 30 1.74 -13.22 3.05
N MET A 31 2.72 -12.85 3.87
CA MET A 31 2.88 -13.28 5.26
C MET A 31 2.47 -12.13 6.18
N LEU A 32 1.72 -12.42 7.24
CA LEU A 32 1.18 -11.42 8.17
C LEU A 32 1.58 -11.76 9.62
N PRO A 33 2.89 -11.69 9.94
CA PRO A 33 3.40 -11.96 11.27
C PRO A 33 2.77 -11.04 12.31
N SER A 34 2.67 -11.54 13.53
CA SER A 34 2.11 -10.84 14.68
C SER A 34 3.18 -10.32 15.66
N SER A 35 4.43 -10.74 15.49
CA SER A 35 5.57 -10.33 16.30
C SER A 35 6.80 -10.00 15.44
N LEU A 36 7.80 -9.34 16.06
CA LEU A 36 9.09 -9.09 15.43
C LEU A 36 9.82 -10.38 15.06
N ASP A 37 9.82 -11.38 15.95
CA ASP A 37 10.51 -12.65 15.73
C ASP A 37 9.94 -13.39 14.51
N GLU A 38 8.61 -13.40 14.36
CA GLU A 38 7.96 -14.00 13.20
C GLU A 38 8.31 -13.26 11.90
N ALA A 39 8.38 -11.92 11.95
CA ALA A 39 8.76 -11.13 10.78
C ALA A 39 10.21 -11.35 10.38
N VAL A 40 11.13 -11.38 11.35
CA VAL A 40 12.55 -11.67 11.12
C VAL A 40 12.72 -13.08 10.58
N ALA A 41 12.02 -14.07 11.14
CA ALA A 41 12.05 -15.45 10.65
C ALA A 41 11.55 -15.54 9.20
N ALA A 42 10.44 -14.87 8.88
CA ALA A 42 9.88 -14.83 7.53
C ALA A 42 10.84 -14.18 6.51
N LEU A 43 11.45 -13.05 6.87
CA LEU A 43 12.44 -12.36 6.03
C LEU A 43 13.74 -13.16 5.88
N SER A 44 14.15 -13.89 6.92
CA SER A 44 15.33 -14.75 6.88
C SER A 44 15.10 -15.99 6.01
N ALA A 45 13.90 -16.58 6.08
CA ALA A 45 13.52 -17.73 5.26
C ALA A 45 13.34 -17.38 3.78
N LEU A 46 12.92 -16.14 3.47
CA LEU A 46 12.81 -15.64 2.11
C LEU A 46 13.44 -14.23 2.00
N PRO A 47 14.76 -14.14 1.78
CA PRO A 47 15.46 -12.85 1.70
C PRO A 47 14.97 -11.92 0.57
N ALA A 48 14.29 -12.46 -0.45
CA ALA A 48 13.69 -11.69 -1.53
C ALA A 48 12.26 -11.17 -1.21
N ALA A 49 11.72 -11.49 -0.03
CA ALA A 49 10.46 -10.93 0.44
C ALA A 49 10.66 -9.47 0.84
N VAL A 50 9.67 -8.63 0.55
CA VAL A 50 9.74 -7.21 0.88
C VAL A 50 8.85 -6.91 2.09
N PRO A 51 9.39 -6.33 3.17
CA PRO A 51 8.58 -5.88 4.29
C PRO A 51 7.70 -4.69 3.87
N VAL A 52 6.45 -4.68 4.36
CA VAL A 52 5.49 -3.61 4.07
C VAL A 52 4.77 -3.15 5.33
N ALA A 53 4.86 -1.85 5.61
CA ALA A 53 4.10 -1.18 6.65
C ALA A 53 2.81 -0.56 6.05
N GLY A 54 2.69 0.77 6.00
CA GLY A 54 1.52 1.45 5.42
C GLY A 54 1.35 1.23 3.91
N GLY A 55 2.44 0.88 3.20
CA GLY A 55 2.41 0.49 1.80
C GLY A 55 2.22 1.63 0.80
N THR A 56 2.14 2.89 1.23
CA THR A 56 1.86 4.05 0.35
C THR A 56 2.81 4.13 -0.85
N ASP A 57 4.13 4.08 -0.61
CA ASP A 57 5.12 4.17 -1.69
C ASP A 57 5.33 2.82 -2.40
N LEU A 58 5.39 1.74 -1.60
CA LEU A 58 5.64 0.39 -2.10
C LEU A 58 4.53 -0.06 -3.05
N MET A 59 3.27 0.09 -2.65
CA MET A 59 2.14 -0.37 -3.43
C MET A 59 1.92 0.49 -4.67
N ALA A 60 2.28 1.78 -4.67
CA ALA A 60 2.28 2.58 -5.89
C ALA A 60 3.23 1.98 -6.96
N SER A 61 4.42 1.56 -6.55
CA SER A 61 5.39 0.91 -7.44
C SER A 61 4.97 -0.51 -7.86
N VAL A 62 4.32 -1.26 -6.97
CA VAL A 62 3.78 -2.60 -7.29
C VAL A 62 2.62 -2.51 -8.27
N ASN A 63 1.67 -1.61 -8.02
CA ASN A 63 0.45 -1.46 -8.82
C ASN A 63 0.74 -0.95 -10.23
N SER A 64 1.76 -0.09 -10.38
CA SER A 64 2.26 0.35 -11.70
C SER A 64 3.12 -0.69 -12.42
N GLY A 65 3.43 -1.82 -11.75
CA GLY A 65 4.26 -2.89 -12.33
C GLY A 65 5.76 -2.59 -12.36
N LEU A 66 6.20 -1.45 -11.79
CA LEU A 66 7.61 -1.07 -11.68
C LEU A 66 8.36 -1.93 -10.66
N LEU A 67 7.66 -2.47 -9.66
CA LEU A 67 8.22 -3.35 -8.64
C LEU A 67 7.47 -4.68 -8.62
N ARG A 68 8.19 -5.81 -8.67
CA ARG A 68 7.61 -7.16 -8.62
C ARG A 68 8.27 -8.05 -7.55
N PRO A 69 8.00 -7.80 -6.27
CA PRO A 69 8.66 -8.57 -5.22
C PRO A 69 8.12 -10.00 -5.11
N ALA A 70 9.00 -10.93 -4.77
CA ALA A 70 8.70 -12.35 -4.69
C ALA A 70 7.62 -12.67 -3.63
N ALA A 71 7.60 -11.92 -2.53
CA ALA A 71 6.59 -12.00 -1.48
C ALA A 71 6.45 -10.66 -0.75
N LEU A 72 5.43 -10.55 0.10
CA LEU A 72 5.26 -9.46 1.06
C LEU A 72 5.25 -9.99 2.49
N VAL A 73 5.89 -9.25 3.40
CA VAL A 73 5.78 -9.45 4.84
C VAL A 73 5.10 -8.22 5.44
N GLY A 74 3.83 -8.35 5.80
CA GLY A 74 3.03 -7.25 6.35
C GLY A 74 3.36 -7.00 7.83
N LEU A 75 3.98 -5.86 8.12
CA LEU A 75 4.40 -5.45 9.46
C LEU A 75 3.26 -4.83 10.29
N GLY A 76 2.11 -4.57 9.67
CA GLY A 76 1.00 -3.84 10.27
C GLY A 76 0.36 -4.48 11.51
N ARG A 77 0.69 -5.74 11.85
CA ARG A 77 0.17 -6.40 13.06
C ARG A 77 1.15 -6.38 14.23
N ILE A 78 2.40 -5.95 14.02
CA ILE A 78 3.47 -5.96 15.02
C ILE A 78 3.38 -4.68 15.84
N ASN A 79 2.87 -4.79 17.07
CA ASN A 79 2.61 -3.63 17.93
C ASN A 79 3.88 -3.03 18.52
N GLU A 80 4.94 -3.83 18.66
CA GLU A 80 6.25 -3.46 19.17
C GLU A 80 6.94 -2.39 18.32
N THR A 81 6.57 -2.30 17.03
CA THR A 81 7.09 -1.27 16.12
C THR A 81 6.31 0.03 16.19
N ARG A 82 5.24 0.10 16.98
CA ARG A 82 4.35 1.27 17.06
C ARG A 82 4.72 2.15 18.25
N GLY A 83 4.16 3.35 18.27
CA GLY A 83 4.29 4.27 19.39
C GLY A 83 5.60 5.03 19.37
N TRP A 84 5.85 5.68 20.50
CA TRP A 84 6.99 6.53 20.72
C TRP A 84 7.21 6.67 22.23
N GLN A 85 8.43 7.03 22.62
CA GLN A 85 8.76 7.36 24.00
C GLN A 85 9.82 8.45 24.05
N TYR A 86 9.87 9.16 25.18
CA TYR A 86 10.97 10.08 25.48
C TYR A 86 11.95 9.39 26.42
N GLN A 87 13.22 9.39 26.05
CA GLN A 87 14.28 8.78 26.85
C GLN A 87 15.56 9.60 26.67
N ASP A 88 16.19 9.98 27.78
CA ASP A 88 17.50 10.62 27.81
C ASP A 88 17.64 11.85 26.89
N GLY A 89 16.59 12.66 26.79
CA GLY A 89 16.60 13.85 25.93
C GLY A 89 16.17 13.61 24.48
N HIS A 90 15.86 12.36 24.11
CA HIS A 90 15.57 11.95 22.74
C HIS A 90 14.16 11.35 22.59
N ALA A 91 13.53 11.62 21.45
CA ALA A 91 12.33 10.93 21.02
C ALA A 91 12.71 9.64 20.28
N LEU A 92 12.30 8.50 20.81
CA LEU A 92 12.39 7.23 20.10
C LEU A 92 11.06 6.97 19.41
N LEU A 93 11.09 6.86 18.08
CA LEU A 93 9.91 6.65 17.26
C LEU A 93 9.91 5.22 16.70
N GLY A 94 8.85 4.47 16.97
CA GLY A 94 8.69 3.15 16.37
C GLY A 94 8.53 3.25 14.85
N ALA A 95 9.15 2.35 14.09
CA ALA A 95 9.09 2.36 12.62
C ALA A 95 7.67 2.19 12.03
N GLY A 96 6.74 1.65 12.82
CA GLY A 96 5.31 1.52 12.51
C GLY A 96 4.45 2.67 13.06
N LEU A 97 5.05 3.73 13.60
CA LEU A 97 4.35 4.95 13.99
C LEU A 97 3.79 5.64 12.74
N THR A 98 2.48 5.88 12.74
CA THR A 98 1.81 6.47 11.58
C THR A 98 1.87 7.99 11.62
N HIS A 99 1.84 8.63 10.44
CA HIS A 99 1.70 10.09 10.33
C HIS A 99 0.46 10.61 11.08
N ALA A 100 -0.67 9.89 11.00
CA ALA A 100 -1.87 10.25 11.73
C ALA A 100 -1.70 10.23 13.26
N ARG A 101 -0.86 9.32 13.80
CA ARG A 101 -0.56 9.27 15.23
C ARG A 101 0.36 10.41 15.66
N MET A 102 1.33 10.79 14.81
CA MET A 102 2.19 11.95 15.04
C MET A 102 1.42 13.27 15.05
N GLY A 103 0.34 13.38 14.27
CA GLY A 103 -0.50 14.58 14.26
C GLY A 103 -1.39 14.78 15.49
N ARG A 104 -1.36 13.87 16.49
CA ARG A 104 -2.20 14.00 17.69
C ARG A 104 -1.52 14.87 18.76
N PRO A 105 -2.29 15.58 19.61
CA PRO A 105 -1.75 16.51 20.60
C PRO A 105 -0.78 15.88 21.59
N ASP A 106 -0.96 14.59 21.91
CA ASP A 106 -0.09 13.87 22.84
C ASP A 106 1.31 13.65 22.27
N PHE A 107 1.47 13.58 20.95
CA PHE A 107 2.78 13.52 20.29
C PHE A 107 3.49 14.87 20.26
N ALA A 108 2.74 15.97 20.16
CA ALA A 108 3.29 17.33 20.12
C ALA A 108 4.07 17.71 21.39
N ALA A 109 3.90 16.97 22.49
CA ALA A 109 4.71 17.12 23.69
C ALA A 109 6.20 16.74 23.51
N LEU A 110 6.58 16.20 22.35
CA LEU A 110 7.98 15.88 22.00
C LEU A 110 8.76 17.06 21.40
N ILE A 111 8.11 18.16 21.01
CA ILE A 111 8.72 19.31 20.31
C ILE A 111 8.46 20.64 21.01
#